data_AF-A0A962K1X8-F1
#
_entry.id   AF-A0A962K1X8-F1
#
_cell.length_a   1.000
_cell.length_b   1.000
_cell.length_c   1.000
_cell.angle_alpha   90.00
_cell.angle_beta   90.00
_cell.angle_gamma   90.00
#
_symmetry.space_group_name_H-M   'P 1'
#
loop_
_entity.id
_entity.type
_entity.pdbx_description
1 polymer ?
#
loop_
_entity_poly.entity_id
_entity_poly.type
_entity_poly.pdbx_seq_one_letter_code
_entity_poly.pdbx_strand_id
1 'polypeptide(L)'
;MPTSQPHHPLAVSLYTVGEIGYPIVDNMEAYLEALYDAGLYETLAVGNPGEAVIRNLAEAYGMIAEIIFWQEDLVYDQALKALPLFVEYVTELQLSLGDLHHLTEIVTSFFDWETDGEGPDHLDKLKPSIQSLTNLFNQDEYKSAIYSALAEYSYKDVDDLIGMAHWFYGEDEFELFFSCAQHYPLRALSNSYWLIDLNEEQCQRFITWARCFMPSERLDKALSRTQAYTEVEERILDRVIFHEESLLKNQNDRRDFAIWGMCSDDLLMALNSAYLLSGLAVPLWPVGSKAVIIDLLAEVEPHWMSVRKKDGKTEYVKSQYWLRELLGRVT
;
A
#
# COMPACT_ATOMS: atom_id res chain seq x y z
N MET A 1 -0.16 -43.92 11.09
CA MET A 1 0.84 -43.21 10.29
C MET A 1 0.09 -42.35 9.29
N PRO A 2 0.33 -41.04 9.21
CA PRO A 2 -0.14 -40.26 8.07
C PRO A 2 0.70 -40.72 6.87
N THR A 3 0.03 -41.15 5.81
CA THR A 3 0.66 -41.42 4.51
C THR A 3 1.19 -40.09 3.96
N SER A 4 2.51 -39.92 3.98
CA SER A 4 3.18 -38.84 3.24
C SER A 4 2.96 -39.10 1.75
N GLN A 5 1.99 -38.41 1.15
CA GLN A 5 1.93 -38.33 -0.30
C GLN A 5 3.25 -37.72 -0.79
N PRO A 6 3.86 -38.25 -1.86
CA PRO A 6 5.03 -37.62 -2.45
C PRO A 6 4.64 -36.19 -2.87
N HIS A 7 5.30 -35.18 -2.28
CA HIS A 7 5.11 -33.80 -2.68
C HIS A 7 5.62 -33.64 -4.12
N HIS A 8 4.75 -33.18 -5.02
CA HIS A 8 5.13 -32.88 -6.39
C HIS A 8 6.21 -31.78 -6.38
N PRO A 9 7.34 -31.89 -7.11
CA PRO A 9 8.39 -30.88 -7.10
C PRO A 9 7.90 -29.47 -7.49
N LEU A 10 6.92 -29.38 -8.39
CA LEU A 10 6.27 -28.11 -8.78
C LEU A 10 5.26 -27.56 -7.74
N ALA A 11 5.01 -28.25 -6.64
CA ALA A 11 4.16 -27.78 -5.54
C ALA A 11 4.99 -27.17 -4.39
N VAL A 12 6.26 -26.89 -4.65
CA VAL A 12 7.21 -26.34 -3.69
C VAL A 12 7.21 -24.81 -3.80
N SER A 13 6.92 -24.15 -2.67
CA SER A 13 6.80 -22.69 -2.57
C SER A 13 8.13 -21.99 -2.88
N LEU A 14 8.06 -20.85 -3.56
CA LEU A 14 9.21 -20.01 -3.87
C LEU A 14 10.01 -19.64 -2.62
N TYR A 15 9.36 -19.44 -1.47
CA TYR A 15 10.03 -19.13 -0.19
C TYR A 15 10.91 -20.25 0.36
N THR A 16 10.81 -21.46 -0.18
CA THR A 16 11.63 -22.60 0.24
C THR A 16 12.92 -22.75 -0.58
N VAL A 17 13.09 -21.92 -1.61
CA VAL A 17 14.26 -21.89 -2.49
C VAL A 17 15.01 -20.58 -2.27
N GLY A 18 16.32 -20.67 -2.00
CA GLY A 18 17.20 -19.52 -1.80
C GLY A 18 17.65 -19.27 -0.36
N GLU A 19 18.38 -18.17 -0.16
CA GLU A 19 18.90 -17.78 1.16
C GLU A 19 17.86 -16.99 1.97
N ILE A 20 17.62 -17.41 3.21
CA ILE A 20 16.71 -16.73 4.14
C ILE A 20 17.22 -15.31 4.39
N GLY A 21 16.40 -14.31 4.06
CA GLY A 21 16.69 -12.88 4.31
C GLY A 21 17.02 -12.04 3.07
N TYR A 22 17.02 -12.64 1.87
CA TYR A 22 17.19 -11.92 0.61
C TYR A 22 15.84 -11.63 -0.09
N PRO A 23 15.74 -10.53 -0.87
CA PRO A 23 14.59 -10.25 -1.73
C PRO A 23 14.21 -11.42 -2.65
N ILE A 24 12.91 -11.59 -2.93
CA ILE A 24 12.38 -12.61 -3.87
C ILE A 24 13.08 -12.54 -5.24
N VAL A 25 13.39 -11.33 -5.70
CA VAL A 25 14.08 -11.08 -6.98
C VAL A 25 15.41 -11.81 -7.08
N ASP A 26 16.17 -11.88 -5.97
CA ASP A 26 17.49 -12.53 -5.94
C ASP A 26 17.39 -14.08 -5.97
N ASN A 27 16.22 -14.63 -5.65
CA ASN A 27 15.95 -16.08 -5.62
C ASN A 27 15.14 -16.57 -6.83
N MET A 28 14.63 -15.67 -7.66
CA MET A 28 13.71 -15.98 -8.74
C MET A 28 14.33 -16.89 -9.82
N GLU A 29 15.55 -16.60 -10.27
CA GLU A 29 16.23 -17.41 -11.30
C GLU A 29 16.45 -18.85 -10.82
N ALA A 30 16.94 -19.03 -9.60
CA ALA A 30 17.15 -20.34 -9.00
C ALA A 30 15.83 -21.09 -8.80
N TYR A 31 14.75 -20.39 -8.47
CA TYR A 31 13.42 -20.98 -8.37
C TYR A 31 12.89 -21.44 -9.73
N LEU A 32 13.02 -20.60 -10.77
CA LEU A 32 12.60 -20.94 -12.13
C LEU A 32 13.41 -22.12 -12.67
N GLU A 33 14.73 -22.15 -12.45
CA GLU A 33 15.58 -23.29 -12.81
C GLU A 33 15.07 -24.58 -12.16
N ALA A 34 14.74 -24.55 -10.86
CA ALA A 34 14.18 -25.70 -10.17
C ALA A 34 12.82 -26.15 -10.74
N LEU A 35 11.94 -25.21 -11.13
CA LEU A 35 10.67 -25.55 -11.79
C LEU A 35 10.89 -26.15 -13.18
N TYR A 36 11.86 -25.66 -13.94
CA TYR A 36 12.16 -26.17 -15.27
C TYR A 36 12.79 -27.55 -15.23
N ASP A 37 13.71 -27.80 -14.30
CA ASP A 37 14.29 -29.12 -14.05
C ASP A 37 13.24 -30.14 -13.60
N ALA A 38 12.20 -29.67 -12.91
CA ALA A 38 11.03 -30.48 -12.55
C ALA A 38 10.03 -30.68 -13.71
N GLY A 39 10.30 -30.12 -14.90
CA GLY A 39 9.47 -30.27 -16.09
C GLY A 39 8.18 -29.45 -16.04
N LEU A 40 8.28 -28.15 -15.69
CA LEU A 40 7.14 -27.23 -15.61
C LEU A 40 6.22 -27.31 -16.84
N TYR A 41 6.78 -27.06 -18.01
CA TYR A 41 6.02 -27.02 -19.26
C TYR A 41 5.43 -28.40 -19.60
N GLU A 42 6.25 -29.45 -19.50
CA GLU A 42 5.85 -30.82 -19.81
C GLU A 42 4.72 -31.30 -18.89
N THR A 43 4.79 -30.98 -17.60
CA THR A 43 3.77 -31.38 -16.62
C THR A 43 2.42 -30.73 -16.93
N LEU A 44 2.43 -29.45 -17.31
CA LEU A 44 1.20 -28.76 -17.70
C LEU A 44 0.68 -29.23 -19.06
N ALA A 45 1.58 -29.51 -20.01
CA ALA A 45 1.22 -29.92 -21.37
C ALA A 45 0.67 -31.35 -21.46
N VAL A 46 1.13 -32.27 -20.59
CA VAL A 46 0.71 -33.68 -20.59
C VAL A 46 -0.70 -33.87 -20.02
N GLY A 47 -1.19 -32.93 -19.21
CA GLY A 47 -2.48 -33.04 -18.54
C GLY A 47 -2.39 -33.73 -17.18
N ASN A 48 -2.95 -33.09 -16.15
CA ASN A 48 -3.05 -33.52 -14.74
C ASN A 48 -1.93 -33.05 -13.78
N PRO A 49 -1.65 -31.74 -13.67
CA PRO A 49 -0.63 -31.20 -12.75
C PRO A 49 -1.02 -31.32 -11.26
N GLY A 50 -2.31 -31.46 -10.96
CA GLY A 50 -2.83 -31.49 -9.60
C GLY A 50 -3.01 -30.09 -8.99
N GLU A 51 -4.00 -29.95 -8.12
CA GLU A 51 -4.42 -28.66 -7.55
C GLU A 51 -3.29 -27.95 -6.78
N ALA A 52 -2.48 -28.68 -6.01
CA ALA A 52 -1.38 -28.11 -5.25
C ALA A 52 -0.31 -27.45 -6.14
N VAL A 53 -0.08 -28.00 -7.33
CA VAL A 53 0.84 -27.40 -8.32
C VAL A 53 0.24 -26.11 -8.86
N ILE A 54 -1.04 -26.12 -9.25
CA ILE A 54 -1.69 -24.92 -9.80
C ILE A 54 -1.76 -23.79 -8.78
N ARG A 55 -2.08 -24.08 -7.51
CA ARG A 55 -2.09 -23.06 -6.44
C ARG A 55 -0.71 -22.49 -6.18
N ASN A 56 0.32 -23.35 -6.15
CA ASN A 56 1.71 -22.89 -6.04
C ASN A 56 2.12 -22.01 -7.23
N LEU A 57 1.72 -22.38 -8.45
CA LEU A 57 1.98 -21.56 -9.64
C LEU A 57 1.24 -20.24 -9.61
N ALA A 58 0.01 -20.18 -9.10
CA ALA A 58 -0.71 -18.91 -8.91
C ALA A 58 0.08 -17.99 -7.98
N GLU A 59 0.49 -18.48 -6.80
CA GLU A 59 1.34 -17.73 -5.86
C GLU A 59 2.66 -17.28 -6.51
N ALA A 60 3.37 -18.19 -7.15
CA ALA A 60 4.65 -17.91 -7.79
C ALA A 60 4.52 -16.84 -8.89
N TYR A 61 3.59 -17.01 -9.85
CA TYR A 61 3.34 -16.02 -10.88
C TYR A 61 2.90 -14.68 -10.30
N GLY A 62 2.05 -14.68 -9.26
CA GLY A 62 1.66 -13.44 -8.57
C GLY A 62 2.85 -12.65 -8.02
N MET A 63 3.97 -13.31 -7.70
CA MET A 63 5.17 -12.63 -7.19
C MET A 63 6.15 -12.18 -8.26
N ILE A 64 6.16 -12.84 -9.43
CA ILE A 64 7.23 -12.68 -10.43
C ILE A 64 6.72 -12.26 -11.81
N ALA A 65 5.40 -12.11 -11.99
CA ALA A 65 4.77 -11.80 -13.28
C ALA A 65 5.33 -10.52 -13.91
N GLU A 66 5.47 -9.45 -13.14
CA GLU A 66 6.06 -8.19 -13.63
C GLU A 66 7.40 -8.42 -14.33
N ILE A 67 8.29 -9.15 -13.65
CA ILE A 67 9.64 -9.42 -14.16
C ILE A 67 9.58 -10.29 -15.42
N ILE A 68 8.82 -11.38 -15.37
CA ILE A 68 8.72 -12.33 -16.48
C ILE A 68 8.09 -11.68 -17.73
N PHE A 69 7.09 -10.81 -17.55
CA PHE A 69 6.39 -10.20 -18.67
C PHE A 69 7.21 -9.10 -19.32
N TRP A 70 7.94 -8.30 -18.54
CA TRP A 70 8.54 -7.07 -19.06
C TRP A 70 10.05 -7.15 -19.31
N GLN A 71 10.74 -8.20 -18.84
CA GLN A 71 12.14 -8.41 -19.16
C GLN A 71 12.31 -9.40 -20.32
N GLU A 72 13.11 -9.00 -21.32
CA GLU A 72 13.54 -9.91 -22.39
C GLU A 72 14.71 -10.77 -21.90
N ASP A 73 14.40 -11.90 -21.26
CA ASP A 73 15.38 -12.93 -20.92
C ASP A 73 14.94 -14.31 -21.39
N LEU A 74 15.86 -15.03 -22.05
CA LEU A 74 15.66 -16.42 -22.45
C LEU A 74 15.47 -17.34 -21.24
N VAL A 75 15.97 -16.93 -20.06
CA VAL A 75 15.74 -17.63 -18.79
C VAL A 75 14.24 -17.76 -18.51
N TYR A 76 13.36 -16.88 -19.00
CA TYR A 76 11.93 -16.94 -18.68
C TYR A 76 11.05 -17.68 -19.71
N ASP A 77 11.64 -18.18 -20.80
CA ASP A 77 10.92 -18.73 -21.95
C ASP A 77 9.97 -19.89 -21.58
N GLN A 78 10.38 -20.80 -20.68
CA GLN A 78 9.51 -21.89 -20.25
C GLN A 78 8.34 -21.41 -19.40
N ALA A 79 8.54 -20.43 -18.50
CA ALA A 79 7.47 -19.85 -17.71
C ALA A 79 6.47 -19.11 -18.61
N LEU A 80 6.96 -18.31 -19.57
CA LEU A 80 6.12 -17.63 -20.57
C LEU A 80 5.28 -18.63 -21.38
N LYS A 81 5.86 -19.76 -21.81
CA LYS A 81 5.14 -20.82 -22.54
C LYS A 81 4.19 -21.62 -21.66
N ALA A 82 4.49 -21.76 -20.37
CA ALA A 82 3.67 -22.48 -19.40
C ALA A 82 2.43 -21.67 -18.98
N LEU A 83 2.48 -20.34 -18.99
CA LEU A 83 1.40 -19.48 -18.52
C LEU A 83 0.03 -19.81 -19.17
N PRO A 84 -0.11 -19.95 -20.50
CA PRO A 84 -1.41 -20.27 -21.09
C PRO A 84 -1.99 -21.59 -20.59
N LEU A 85 -1.15 -22.61 -20.40
CA LEU A 85 -1.57 -23.91 -19.88
C LEU A 85 -1.97 -23.82 -18.40
N PHE A 86 -1.20 -23.08 -17.61
CA PHE A 86 -1.56 -22.78 -16.22
C PHE A 86 -2.94 -22.11 -16.14
N VAL A 87 -3.20 -21.13 -17.00
CA VAL A 87 -4.49 -20.42 -17.04
C VAL A 87 -5.64 -21.37 -17.38
N GLU A 88 -5.46 -22.30 -18.32
CA GLU A 88 -6.48 -23.33 -18.61
C GLU A 88 -6.86 -24.09 -17.34
N TYR A 89 -5.90 -24.57 -16.55
CA TYR A 89 -6.21 -25.31 -15.32
C TYR A 89 -6.77 -24.43 -14.20
N VAL A 90 -6.21 -23.25 -13.96
CA VAL A 90 -6.64 -22.41 -12.82
C VAL A 90 -8.08 -21.93 -13.00
N THR A 91 -8.52 -21.74 -14.25
CA THR A 91 -9.91 -21.35 -14.56
C THR A 91 -10.94 -22.45 -14.31
N GLU A 92 -10.51 -23.71 -14.16
CA GLU A 92 -11.36 -24.86 -13.84
C GLU A 92 -11.41 -25.17 -12.33
N LEU A 93 -10.56 -24.52 -11.53
CA LEU A 93 -10.52 -24.73 -10.08
C LEU A 93 -11.55 -23.88 -9.35
N GLN A 94 -11.97 -24.36 -8.17
CA GLN A 94 -12.66 -23.54 -7.19
C GLN A 94 -11.64 -22.69 -6.44
N LEU A 95 -11.69 -21.38 -6.66
CA LEU A 95 -10.72 -20.44 -6.13
C LEU A 95 -11.18 -19.86 -4.78
N SER A 96 -10.22 -19.70 -3.88
CA SER A 96 -10.37 -18.94 -2.64
C SER A 96 -9.99 -17.48 -2.87
N LEU A 97 -10.31 -16.61 -1.91
CA LEU A 97 -9.89 -15.19 -1.97
C LEU A 97 -8.37 -15.02 -2.06
N GLY A 98 -7.59 -15.92 -1.44
CA GLY A 98 -6.13 -15.90 -1.53
C GLY A 98 -5.63 -16.23 -2.94
N ASP A 99 -6.27 -17.17 -3.64
CA ASP A 99 -5.91 -17.46 -5.04
C ASP A 99 -6.29 -16.28 -5.94
N LEU A 100 -7.47 -15.68 -5.71
CA LEU A 100 -7.91 -14.50 -6.46
C LEU A 100 -6.95 -13.31 -6.26
N HIS A 101 -6.41 -13.11 -5.06
CA HIS A 101 -5.36 -12.12 -4.83
C HIS A 101 -4.15 -12.40 -5.73
N HIS A 102 -3.60 -13.62 -5.73
CA HIS A 102 -2.47 -13.95 -6.60
C HIS A 102 -2.77 -13.77 -8.09
N LEU A 103 -3.98 -14.12 -8.54
CA LEU A 103 -4.40 -13.89 -9.92
C LEU A 103 -4.54 -12.40 -10.25
N THR A 104 -4.90 -11.58 -9.27
CA THR A 104 -4.96 -10.12 -9.41
C THR A 104 -3.57 -9.57 -9.69
N GLU A 105 -2.56 -9.96 -8.92
CA GLU A 105 -1.16 -9.55 -9.12
C GLU A 105 -0.63 -9.92 -10.51
N ILE A 106 -1.01 -11.10 -11.03
CA ILE A 106 -0.65 -11.50 -12.41
C ILE A 106 -1.28 -10.55 -13.44
N VAL A 107 -2.56 -10.22 -13.26
CA VAL A 107 -3.30 -9.37 -14.19
C VAL A 107 -2.79 -7.92 -14.14
N THR A 108 -2.63 -7.33 -12.96
CA THR A 108 -2.13 -5.95 -12.79
C THR A 108 -0.71 -5.81 -13.32
N SER A 109 0.18 -6.75 -12.99
CA SER A 109 1.56 -6.80 -13.52
C SER A 109 1.63 -6.78 -15.05
N PHE A 110 0.63 -7.35 -15.73
CA PHE A 110 0.58 -7.32 -17.19
C PHE A 110 0.17 -5.96 -17.76
N PHE A 111 -0.67 -5.19 -17.07
CA PHE A 111 -1.21 -3.92 -17.58
C PHE A 111 -0.50 -2.67 -17.07
N ASP A 112 0.09 -2.69 -15.86
CA ASP A 112 0.63 -1.49 -15.19
C ASP A 112 1.78 -0.82 -15.95
N TRP A 113 2.51 -1.55 -16.80
CA TRP A 113 3.69 -1.06 -17.51
C TRP A 113 3.47 -0.73 -19.00
N GLU A 114 2.21 -0.72 -19.47
CA GLU A 114 1.87 -0.47 -20.89
C GLU A 114 2.08 1.00 -21.35
N THR A 115 2.81 1.83 -20.60
CA THR A 115 2.64 3.30 -20.69
C THR A 115 3.54 4.07 -21.65
N ASP A 116 4.64 3.55 -22.22
CA ASP A 116 5.53 4.40 -23.05
C ASP A 116 6.23 3.74 -24.27
N GLY A 117 5.84 2.53 -24.69
CA GLY A 117 6.43 1.87 -25.87
C GLY A 117 5.71 0.61 -26.35
N GLU A 118 6.11 0.07 -27.50
CA GLU A 118 5.80 -1.33 -27.85
C GLU A 118 6.51 -2.22 -26.82
N GLY A 119 5.75 -2.85 -25.92
CA GLY A 119 6.29 -3.82 -24.96
C GLY A 119 6.86 -5.06 -25.68
N PRO A 120 7.46 -6.01 -24.94
CA PRO A 120 8.06 -7.21 -25.54
C PRO A 120 7.10 -7.99 -26.45
N ASP A 121 7.63 -8.54 -27.55
CA ASP A 121 6.87 -9.26 -28.60
C ASP A 121 5.99 -10.42 -28.05
N HIS A 122 6.36 -11.01 -26.92
CA HIS A 122 5.59 -12.10 -26.31
C HIS A 122 4.30 -11.65 -25.62
N LEU A 123 4.17 -10.37 -25.24
CA LEU A 123 2.98 -9.88 -24.54
C LEU A 123 1.70 -10.12 -25.35
N ASP A 124 1.75 -9.90 -26.67
CA ASP A 124 0.60 -10.13 -27.56
C ASP A 124 0.10 -11.58 -27.53
N LYS A 125 1.00 -12.54 -27.29
CA LYS A 125 0.65 -13.96 -27.19
C LYS A 125 0.00 -14.30 -25.85
N LEU A 126 0.30 -13.54 -24.80
CA LEU A 126 -0.23 -13.75 -23.46
C LEU A 126 -1.58 -13.05 -23.24
N LYS A 127 -1.91 -12.00 -24.02
CA LYS A 127 -3.18 -11.26 -23.93
C LYS A 127 -4.42 -12.14 -23.77
N PRO A 128 -4.61 -13.23 -24.55
CA PRO A 128 -5.78 -14.10 -24.38
C PRO A 128 -5.84 -14.78 -23.00
N SER A 129 -4.70 -15.22 -22.47
CA SER A 129 -4.62 -15.86 -21.15
C SER A 129 -4.89 -14.86 -20.04
N ILE A 130 -4.34 -13.66 -20.12
CA ILE A 130 -4.63 -12.58 -19.16
C ILE A 130 -6.11 -12.19 -19.20
N GLN A 131 -6.71 -12.09 -20.40
CA GLN A 131 -8.14 -11.83 -20.52
C GLN A 131 -9.00 -12.94 -19.90
N SER A 132 -8.59 -14.21 -20.01
CA SER A 132 -9.27 -15.33 -19.34
C SER A 132 -9.22 -15.20 -17.82
N LEU A 133 -8.07 -14.80 -17.25
CA LEU A 133 -7.95 -14.52 -15.81
C LEU A 133 -8.86 -13.36 -15.41
N THR A 134 -8.84 -12.24 -16.14
CA THR A 134 -9.74 -11.10 -15.89
C THR A 134 -11.21 -11.53 -15.92
N ASN A 135 -11.59 -12.42 -16.85
CA ASN A 135 -12.95 -12.91 -16.97
C ASN A 135 -13.40 -13.79 -15.79
N LEU A 136 -12.49 -14.38 -15.02
CA LEU A 136 -12.86 -15.10 -13.79
C LEU A 136 -13.55 -14.18 -12.79
N PHE A 137 -13.06 -12.94 -12.65
CA PHE A 137 -13.63 -11.97 -11.72
C PHE A 137 -15.06 -11.52 -12.11
N ASN A 138 -15.48 -11.74 -13.36
CA ASN A 138 -16.85 -11.49 -13.79
C ASN A 138 -17.85 -12.59 -13.38
N GLN A 139 -17.40 -13.70 -12.81
CA GLN A 139 -18.29 -14.73 -12.31
C GLN A 139 -18.96 -14.30 -11.01
N ASP A 140 -20.29 -14.50 -10.93
CA ASP A 140 -21.11 -14.04 -9.81
C ASP A 140 -20.64 -14.57 -8.44
N GLU A 141 -20.12 -15.80 -8.41
CA GLU A 141 -19.64 -16.41 -7.16
C GLU A 141 -18.44 -15.68 -6.56
N TYR A 142 -17.44 -15.33 -7.38
CA TYR A 142 -16.24 -14.64 -6.93
C TYR A 142 -16.52 -13.18 -6.61
N LYS A 143 -17.33 -12.52 -7.43
CA LYS A 143 -17.82 -11.18 -7.14
C LYS A 143 -18.53 -11.15 -5.79
N SER A 144 -19.48 -12.06 -5.57
CA SER A 144 -20.22 -12.17 -4.30
C SER A 144 -19.31 -12.46 -3.11
N ALA A 145 -18.31 -13.34 -3.26
CA ALA A 145 -17.36 -13.66 -2.21
C ALA A 145 -16.53 -12.42 -1.79
N ILE A 146 -16.05 -11.63 -2.75
CA ILE A 146 -15.29 -10.39 -2.49
C ILE A 146 -16.15 -9.39 -1.72
N TYR A 147 -17.36 -9.07 -2.20
CA TYR A 147 -18.23 -8.11 -1.49
C TYR A 147 -18.68 -8.61 -0.13
N SER A 148 -18.92 -9.91 0.02
CA SER A 148 -19.26 -10.48 1.33
C SER A 148 -18.12 -10.30 2.33
N ALA A 149 -16.87 -10.55 1.90
CA ALA A 149 -15.69 -10.35 2.73
C ALA A 149 -15.43 -8.87 3.05
N LEU A 150 -15.65 -7.96 2.09
CA LEU A 150 -15.56 -6.51 2.32
C LEU A 150 -16.57 -6.03 3.37
N ALA A 151 -17.79 -6.55 3.34
CA ALA A 151 -18.85 -6.18 4.29
C ALA A 151 -18.58 -6.63 5.74
N GLU A 152 -17.69 -7.59 5.95
CA GLU A 152 -17.29 -8.03 7.30
C GLU A 152 -16.32 -7.05 7.97
N TYR A 153 -15.68 -6.15 7.20
CA TYR A 153 -14.70 -5.12 7.61
C TYR A 153 -13.48 -5.60 8.43
N SER A 154 -13.46 -6.87 8.83
CA SER A 154 -12.49 -7.50 9.72
C SER A 154 -11.61 -8.52 9.00
N TYR A 155 -11.82 -8.71 7.70
CA TYR A 155 -11.03 -9.62 6.88
C TYR A 155 -9.54 -9.28 7.00
N LYS A 156 -8.70 -10.32 7.04
CA LYS A 156 -7.27 -10.17 7.35
C LYS A 156 -6.58 -9.24 6.35
N ASP A 157 -6.96 -9.41 5.09
CA ASP A 157 -6.32 -8.85 3.91
C ASP A 157 -7.32 -7.94 3.17
N VAL A 158 -7.90 -6.99 3.92
CA VAL A 158 -8.94 -6.08 3.39
C VAL A 158 -8.40 -5.16 2.29
N ASP A 159 -7.14 -4.77 2.37
CA ASP A 159 -6.48 -3.93 1.37
C ASP A 159 -6.48 -4.62 0.00
N ASP A 160 -6.15 -5.92 -0.03
CA ASP A 160 -6.17 -6.74 -1.26
C ASP A 160 -7.59 -6.88 -1.83
N LEU A 161 -8.59 -7.03 -0.96
CA LEU A 161 -10.00 -7.07 -1.38
C LEU A 161 -10.47 -5.74 -1.97
N ILE A 162 -10.01 -4.62 -1.41
CA ILE A 162 -10.30 -3.28 -1.93
C ILE A 162 -9.63 -3.11 -3.29
N GLY A 163 -8.37 -3.49 -3.43
CA GLY A 163 -7.64 -3.47 -4.69
C GLY A 163 -8.33 -4.30 -5.78
N MET A 164 -8.75 -5.52 -5.45
CA MET A 164 -9.54 -6.37 -6.35
C MET A 164 -10.85 -5.70 -6.79
N ALA A 165 -11.62 -5.15 -5.83
CA ALA A 165 -12.89 -4.52 -6.14
C ALA A 165 -12.73 -3.24 -6.98
N HIS A 166 -11.71 -2.44 -6.69
CA HIS A 166 -11.35 -1.27 -7.47
C HIS A 166 -10.98 -1.65 -8.91
N TRP A 167 -10.03 -2.58 -9.08
CA TRP A 167 -9.50 -2.94 -10.38
C TRP A 167 -10.53 -3.62 -11.29
N PHE A 168 -11.26 -4.62 -10.78
CA PHE A 168 -12.16 -5.43 -11.61
C PHE A 168 -13.59 -4.91 -11.68
N TYR A 169 -14.05 -4.15 -10.68
CA TYR A 169 -15.44 -3.68 -10.63
C TYR A 169 -15.56 -2.16 -10.69
N GLY A 170 -14.45 -1.42 -10.69
CA GLY A 170 -14.45 0.05 -10.74
C GLY A 170 -15.00 0.68 -9.47
N GLU A 171 -14.92 -0.03 -8.33
CA GLU A 171 -15.34 0.52 -7.04
C GLU A 171 -14.45 1.70 -6.64
N ASP A 172 -15.05 2.67 -5.94
CA ASP A 172 -14.30 3.83 -5.43
C ASP A 172 -13.46 3.39 -4.23
N GLU A 173 -12.13 3.42 -4.43
CA GLU A 173 -11.15 2.98 -3.45
C GLU A 173 -11.25 3.79 -2.14
N PHE A 174 -11.48 5.10 -2.24
CA PHE A 174 -11.67 5.96 -1.07
C PHE A 174 -12.91 5.54 -0.28
N GLU A 175 -14.04 5.25 -0.94
CA GLU A 175 -15.26 4.87 -0.23
C GLU A 175 -15.08 3.57 0.55
N LEU A 176 -14.41 2.58 -0.03
CA LEU A 176 -14.14 1.31 0.61
C LEU A 176 -13.18 1.45 1.79
N PHE A 177 -12.04 2.13 1.61
CA PHE A 177 -11.10 2.36 2.71
C PHE A 177 -11.68 3.26 3.79
N PHE A 178 -12.44 4.30 3.43
CA PHE A 178 -13.04 5.20 4.40
C PHE A 178 -14.12 4.49 5.22
N SER A 179 -14.92 3.63 4.60
CA SER A 179 -15.87 2.76 5.33
C SER A 179 -15.12 1.82 6.29
N CYS A 180 -14.02 1.20 5.85
CA CYS A 180 -13.17 0.40 6.73
C CYS A 180 -12.60 1.25 7.90
N ALA A 181 -12.11 2.46 7.62
CA ALA A 181 -11.54 3.36 8.62
C ALA A 181 -12.56 3.76 9.69
N GLN A 182 -13.83 3.92 9.34
CA GLN A 182 -14.91 4.22 10.29
C GLN A 182 -15.15 3.09 11.30
N HIS A 183 -14.83 1.85 10.94
CA HIS A 183 -14.98 0.68 11.81
C HIS A 183 -13.68 0.26 12.49
N TYR A 184 -12.55 0.29 11.76
CA TYR A 184 -11.23 -0.16 12.19
C TYR A 184 -10.13 0.83 11.77
N PRO A 185 -10.03 2.01 12.42
CA PRO A 185 -9.13 3.08 12.00
C PRO A 185 -7.66 2.68 11.86
N LEU A 186 -7.13 1.91 12.82
CA LEU A 186 -5.72 1.51 12.84
C LEU A 186 -5.32 0.65 11.64
N ARG A 187 -6.24 -0.19 11.17
CA ARG A 187 -6.04 -1.07 10.01
C ARG A 187 -6.08 -0.28 8.72
N ALA A 188 -7.16 0.45 8.45
CA ALA A 188 -7.32 1.21 7.21
C ALA A 188 -6.28 2.33 7.05
N LEU A 189 -5.74 2.84 8.16
CA LEU A 189 -4.66 3.84 8.16
C LEU A 189 -3.26 3.21 8.24
N SER A 190 -3.13 1.88 8.18
CA SER A 190 -1.82 1.23 8.09
C SER A 190 -1.16 1.55 6.74
N ASN A 191 -1.91 1.37 5.65
CA ASN A 191 -1.53 1.76 4.31
C ASN A 191 -2.38 2.96 3.85
N SER A 192 -1.84 4.17 3.98
CA SER A 192 -2.61 5.41 3.80
C SER A 192 -2.47 6.06 2.41
N TYR A 193 -2.08 5.30 1.38
CA TYR A 193 -1.90 5.83 0.02
C TYR A 193 -3.21 6.37 -0.58
N TRP A 194 -4.35 5.78 -0.19
CA TRP A 194 -5.69 6.20 -0.60
C TRP A 194 -6.10 7.61 -0.12
N LEU A 195 -5.27 8.28 0.70
CA LEU A 195 -5.46 9.68 1.09
C LEU A 195 -4.79 10.68 0.13
N ILE A 196 -4.14 10.19 -0.92
CA ILE A 196 -3.50 11.00 -1.96
C ILE A 196 -4.54 11.35 -3.03
N ASP A 197 -4.41 12.52 -3.64
CA ASP A 197 -5.23 13.00 -4.78
C ASP A 197 -6.76 12.98 -4.59
N LEU A 198 -7.21 13.06 -3.33
CA LEU A 198 -8.64 13.18 -3.01
C LEU A 198 -9.28 14.42 -3.63
N ASN A 199 -10.51 14.23 -4.12
CA ASN A 199 -11.38 15.34 -4.48
C ASN A 199 -11.80 16.13 -3.22
N GLU A 200 -12.35 17.33 -3.40
CA GLU A 200 -12.69 18.23 -2.29
C GLU A 200 -13.72 17.64 -1.33
N GLU A 201 -14.71 16.90 -1.84
CA GLU A 201 -15.75 16.27 -1.03
C GLU A 201 -15.18 15.14 -0.16
N GLN A 202 -14.41 14.24 -0.76
CA GLN A 202 -13.75 13.13 -0.06
C GLN A 202 -12.81 13.65 1.04
N CYS A 203 -11.98 14.64 0.70
CA CYS A 203 -11.08 15.30 1.64
C CYS A 203 -11.86 15.91 2.82
N GLN A 204 -12.95 16.63 2.56
CA GLN A 204 -13.75 17.25 3.62
C GLN A 204 -14.44 16.21 4.51
N ARG A 205 -14.94 15.11 3.94
CA ARG A 205 -15.53 14.00 4.69
C ARG A 205 -14.50 13.34 5.61
N PHE A 206 -13.31 13.07 5.09
CA PHE A 206 -12.21 12.49 5.87
C PHE A 206 -11.78 13.42 7.01
N ILE A 207 -11.54 14.70 6.72
CA ILE A 207 -11.13 15.70 7.73
C ILE A 207 -12.21 15.85 8.81
N THR A 208 -13.49 15.89 8.42
CA THR A 208 -14.61 15.99 9.38
C THR A 208 -14.64 14.78 10.30
N TRP A 209 -14.45 13.58 9.76
CA TRP A 209 -14.37 12.35 10.54
C TRP A 209 -13.14 12.33 11.47
N ALA A 210 -11.96 12.72 10.97
CA ALA A 210 -10.73 12.79 11.76
C ALA A 210 -10.88 13.74 12.97
N ARG A 211 -11.54 14.90 12.77
CA ARG A 211 -11.83 15.87 13.83
C ARG A 211 -12.68 15.31 14.97
N CYS A 212 -13.53 14.31 14.71
CA CYS A 212 -14.36 13.70 15.76
C CYS A 212 -13.52 12.99 16.85
N PHE A 213 -12.26 12.67 16.56
CA PHE A 213 -11.34 12.05 17.51
C PHE A 213 -10.50 13.08 18.27
N MET A 214 -10.54 14.36 17.88
CA MET A 214 -9.61 15.35 18.40
C MET A 214 -10.24 16.20 19.52
N PRO A 215 -9.49 16.57 20.57
CA PRO A 215 -10.01 17.34 21.69
C PRO A 215 -10.25 18.81 21.28
N SER A 216 -11.52 19.18 21.12
CA SER A 216 -11.92 20.52 20.64
C SER A 216 -11.55 21.65 21.60
N GLU A 217 -11.50 21.38 22.91
CA GLU A 217 -11.14 22.33 23.95
C GLU A 217 -9.68 22.80 23.90
N ARG A 218 -8.86 22.23 22.99
CA ARG A 218 -7.47 22.65 22.75
C ARG A 218 -7.36 23.80 21.74
N LEU A 219 -8.33 23.96 20.85
CA LEU A 219 -8.23 24.92 19.72
C LEU A 219 -8.13 26.39 20.16
N ASP A 220 -8.65 26.69 21.35
CA ASP A 220 -8.66 28.05 21.93
C ASP A 220 -7.61 28.27 23.03
N LYS A 221 -6.77 27.27 23.31
CA LYS A 221 -5.75 27.33 24.37
C LYS A 221 -4.36 27.61 23.79
N ALA A 222 -3.49 28.18 24.62
CA ALA A 222 -2.07 28.25 24.28
C ALA A 222 -1.47 26.84 24.20
N LEU A 223 -0.57 26.64 23.25
CA LEU A 223 0.10 25.36 23.04
C LEU A 223 0.90 24.92 24.26
N SER A 224 0.82 23.63 24.57
CA SER A 224 1.54 22.96 25.64
C SER A 224 1.73 21.49 25.25
N ARG A 225 2.98 21.04 25.15
CA ARG A 225 3.37 19.65 24.79
C ARG A 225 3.14 18.69 25.95
N THR A 226 1.88 18.36 26.21
CA THR A 226 1.46 17.54 27.37
C THR A 226 0.36 16.54 27.03
N GLN A 227 -0.08 16.48 25.78
CA GLN A 227 -1.19 15.66 25.36
C GLN A 227 -0.69 14.27 24.97
N ALA A 228 -0.95 13.29 25.84
CA ALA A 228 -0.89 11.89 25.47
C ALA A 228 -2.14 11.55 24.65
N TYR A 229 -1.93 11.08 23.43
CA TYR A 229 -2.99 10.64 22.54
C TYR A 229 -3.16 9.12 22.66
N THR A 230 -4.36 8.62 22.37
CA THR A 230 -4.58 7.20 22.15
C THR A 230 -3.96 6.77 20.82
N GLU A 231 -3.66 5.48 20.66
CA GLU A 231 -3.08 4.93 19.43
C GLU A 231 -3.88 5.31 18.17
N VAL A 232 -5.21 5.36 18.28
CA VAL A 232 -6.11 5.77 17.18
C VAL A 232 -5.94 7.25 16.86
N GLU A 233 -5.93 8.12 17.87
CA GLU A 233 -5.75 9.56 17.68
C GLU A 233 -4.36 9.86 17.11
N GLU A 234 -3.31 9.20 17.60
CA GLU A 234 -1.95 9.31 17.06
C GLU A 234 -1.89 8.89 15.61
N ARG A 235 -2.50 7.75 15.25
CA ARG A 235 -2.52 7.27 13.87
C ARG A 235 -3.24 8.25 12.93
N ILE A 236 -4.37 8.81 13.37
CA ILE A 236 -5.12 9.80 12.58
C ILE A 236 -4.27 11.07 12.39
N LEU A 237 -3.67 11.59 13.47
CA LEU A 237 -2.81 12.77 13.40
C LEU A 237 -1.62 12.52 12.47
N ASP A 238 -0.92 11.41 12.65
CA ASP A 238 0.23 11.02 11.82
C ASP A 238 -0.15 11.03 10.34
N ARG A 239 -1.25 10.35 9.96
CA ARG A 239 -1.67 10.28 8.56
C ARG A 239 -2.12 11.62 8.00
N VAL A 240 -2.83 12.44 8.78
CA VAL A 240 -3.24 13.78 8.33
C VAL A 240 -2.04 14.70 8.13
N ILE A 241 -1.07 14.68 9.04
CA ILE A 241 0.14 15.50 8.98
C ILE A 241 1.05 15.03 7.84
N PHE A 242 1.23 13.72 7.68
CA PHE A 242 2.05 13.14 6.63
C PHE A 242 1.53 13.49 5.23
N HIS A 243 0.20 13.48 5.04
CA HIS A 243 -0.47 13.83 3.79
C HIS A 243 -0.96 15.29 3.77
N GLU A 244 -0.25 16.20 4.43
CA GLU A 244 -0.69 17.60 4.59
C GLU A 244 -0.98 18.32 3.27
N GLU A 245 -0.30 17.97 2.18
CA GLU A 245 -0.51 18.59 0.85
C GLU A 245 -1.84 18.17 0.24
N SER A 246 -2.21 16.90 0.43
CA SER A 246 -3.44 16.31 -0.11
C SER A 246 -4.65 16.63 0.77
N LEU A 247 -4.48 16.73 2.09
CA LEU A 247 -5.57 16.84 3.07
C LEU A 247 -5.75 18.26 3.63
N LEU A 248 -4.67 18.96 3.96
CA LEU A 248 -4.72 20.24 4.68
C LEU A 248 -4.70 21.42 3.69
N LYS A 249 -5.66 21.42 2.75
CA LYS A 249 -5.83 22.45 1.71
C LYS A 249 -6.32 23.80 2.29
N ASN A 250 -7.11 23.75 3.36
CA ASN A 250 -7.61 24.93 4.07
C ASN A 250 -6.66 25.33 5.21
N GLN A 251 -6.42 26.63 5.38
CA GLN A 251 -5.62 27.19 6.47
C GLN A 251 -6.19 26.87 7.86
N ASN A 252 -7.51 26.79 8.02
CA ASN A 252 -8.15 26.45 9.30
C ASN A 252 -7.88 24.99 9.69
N ASP A 253 -8.04 24.05 8.76
CA ASP A 253 -7.70 22.65 9.01
C ASP A 253 -6.22 22.50 9.33
N ARG A 254 -5.35 23.13 8.53
CA ARG A 254 -3.91 23.16 8.79
C ARG A 254 -3.57 23.70 10.17
N ARG A 255 -4.21 24.80 10.59
CA ARG A 255 -4.02 25.41 11.90
C ARG A 255 -4.48 24.47 13.02
N ASP A 256 -5.64 23.85 12.88
CA ASP A 256 -6.20 23.00 13.93
C ASP A 256 -5.38 21.72 14.11
N PHE A 257 -4.96 21.08 13.01
CA PHE A 257 -4.06 19.93 13.07
C PHE A 257 -2.66 20.29 13.58
N ALA A 258 -2.15 21.49 13.28
CA ALA A 258 -0.93 22.00 13.91
C ALA A 258 -1.11 22.16 15.43
N ILE A 259 -2.27 22.64 15.90
CA ILE A 259 -2.56 22.78 17.33
C ILE A 259 -2.53 21.43 18.03
N TRP A 260 -3.28 20.46 17.51
CA TRP A 260 -3.36 19.13 18.12
C TRP A 260 -2.00 18.45 18.14
N GLY A 261 -1.35 18.36 16.97
CA GLY A 261 -0.09 17.65 16.89
C GLY A 261 1.05 18.34 17.67
N MET A 262 1.14 19.69 17.70
CA MET A 262 2.12 20.40 18.54
C MET A 262 1.84 20.33 20.05
N CYS A 263 0.62 19.94 20.46
CA CYS A 263 0.32 19.66 21.86
C CYS A 263 0.72 18.25 22.29
N SER A 264 1.06 17.36 21.35
CA SER A 264 1.50 16.00 21.65
C SER A 264 2.72 15.98 22.57
N ASP A 265 2.77 15.03 23.50
CA ASP A 265 3.97 14.72 24.28
C ASP A 265 4.98 13.87 23.49
N ASP A 266 4.57 13.25 22.37
CA ASP A 266 5.48 12.62 21.41
C ASP A 266 6.29 13.68 20.65
N LEU A 267 7.62 13.54 20.70
CA LEU A 267 8.55 14.49 20.11
C LEU A 267 8.45 14.53 18.58
N LEU A 268 8.30 13.38 17.91
CA LEU A 268 8.24 13.32 16.44
C LEU A 268 6.92 13.89 15.92
N MET A 269 5.80 13.58 16.58
CA MET A 269 4.49 14.14 16.29
C MET A 269 4.51 15.66 16.42
N ALA A 270 4.98 16.18 17.57
CA ALA A 270 5.06 17.62 17.80
C ALA A 270 6.00 18.32 16.81
N LEU A 271 7.11 17.68 16.45
CA LEU A 271 8.06 18.17 15.47
C LEU A 271 7.44 18.29 14.07
N ASN A 272 6.85 17.21 13.56
CA ASN A 272 6.23 17.18 12.23
C ASN A 272 5.07 18.18 12.15
N SER A 273 4.30 18.30 13.24
CA SER A 273 3.20 19.27 13.33
C SER A 273 3.67 20.72 13.33
N ALA A 274 4.85 21.01 13.92
CA ALA A 274 5.43 22.34 13.87
C ALA A 274 5.78 22.77 12.43
N TYR A 275 6.06 21.82 11.54
CA TYR A 275 6.34 22.12 10.12
C TYR A 275 5.10 22.58 9.36
N LEU A 276 3.89 22.21 9.79
CA LEU A 276 2.64 22.73 9.21
C LEU A 276 2.55 24.26 9.28
N LEU A 277 3.20 24.89 10.28
CA LEU A 277 3.27 26.35 10.44
C LEU A 277 3.97 27.04 9.25
N SER A 278 4.81 26.32 8.51
CA SER A 278 5.50 26.87 7.34
C SER A 278 4.54 27.28 6.22
N GLY A 279 3.37 26.63 6.14
CA GLY A 279 2.27 26.92 5.22
C GLY A 279 1.26 27.95 5.77
N LEU A 280 1.49 28.51 6.95
CA LEU A 280 0.64 29.52 7.56
C LEU A 280 1.37 30.87 7.68
N ALA A 281 0.64 31.96 7.46
CA ALA A 281 1.13 33.28 7.79
C ALA A 281 1.34 33.40 9.31
N VAL A 282 2.41 34.06 9.75
CA VAL A 282 2.77 34.20 11.18
C VAL A 282 1.60 34.68 12.07
N PRO A 283 0.76 35.65 11.66
CA PRO A 283 -0.39 36.06 12.47
C PRO A 283 -1.44 34.97 12.73
N LEU A 284 -1.45 33.90 11.91
CA LEU A 284 -2.35 32.75 12.06
C LEU A 284 -1.74 31.63 12.90
N TRP A 285 -0.47 31.77 13.32
CA TRP A 285 0.17 30.74 14.14
C TRP A 285 -0.54 30.61 15.49
N PRO A 286 -0.70 29.38 16.00
CA PRO A 286 -1.25 29.16 17.33
C PRO A 286 -0.48 29.91 18.42
N VAL A 287 -1.21 30.37 19.44
CA VAL A 287 -0.59 31.02 20.60
C VAL A 287 0.32 30.01 21.31
N GLY A 288 1.57 30.38 21.56
CA GLY A 288 2.56 29.49 22.19
C GLY A 288 3.49 28.76 21.21
N SER A 289 3.27 28.85 19.89
CA SER A 289 4.13 28.17 18.90
C SER A 289 5.62 28.49 19.08
N LYS A 290 5.97 29.74 19.37
CA LYS A 290 7.38 30.13 19.57
C LYS A 290 8.04 29.36 20.73
N ALA A 291 7.34 29.18 21.84
CA ALA A 291 7.88 28.45 22.99
C ALA A 291 8.08 26.97 22.63
N VAL A 292 7.06 26.35 22.02
CA VAL A 292 7.14 24.95 21.57
C VAL A 292 8.29 24.74 20.59
N ILE A 293 8.49 25.62 19.61
CA ILE A 293 9.60 25.48 18.64
C ILE A 293 10.97 25.61 19.33
N ILE A 294 11.10 26.47 20.36
CA ILE A 294 12.33 26.59 21.15
C ILE A 294 12.61 25.28 21.90
N ASP A 295 11.58 24.71 22.54
CA ASP A 295 11.70 23.45 23.28
C ASP A 295 12.08 22.29 22.33
N LEU A 296 11.39 22.17 21.19
CA LEU A 296 11.72 21.20 20.14
C LEU A 296 13.16 21.36 19.65
N LEU A 297 13.65 22.59 19.45
CA LEU A 297 15.02 22.82 18.99
C LEU A 297 16.07 22.36 20.01
N ALA A 298 15.74 22.37 21.30
CA ALA A 298 16.61 21.88 22.37
C ALA A 298 16.62 20.35 22.48
N GLU A 299 15.51 19.69 22.14
CA GLU A 299 15.34 18.23 22.24
C GLU A 299 15.74 17.45 20.98
N VAL A 300 15.60 18.06 19.79
CA VAL A 300 15.87 17.38 18.52
C VAL A 300 17.35 17.10 18.31
N GLU A 301 17.66 15.84 17.97
CA GLU A 301 19.02 15.38 17.71
C GLU A 301 19.64 16.03 16.45
N PRO A 302 20.95 16.33 16.44
CA PRO A 302 21.61 17.05 15.33
C PRO A 302 21.61 16.33 13.97
N HIS A 303 21.40 15.02 13.96
CA HIS A 303 21.41 14.18 12.77
C HIS A 303 20.00 13.83 12.27
N TRP A 304 18.94 14.28 12.95
CA TRP A 304 17.59 14.05 12.48
C TRP A 304 17.33 14.82 11.19
N MET A 305 16.81 14.10 10.22
CA MET A 305 16.45 14.60 8.90
C MET A 305 14.94 14.63 8.80
N SER A 306 14.43 15.70 8.21
CA SER A 306 13.03 15.87 7.86
C SER A 306 12.92 16.01 6.35
N VAL A 307 11.80 15.55 5.83
CA VAL A 307 11.47 15.69 4.42
C VAL A 307 10.63 16.95 4.25
N ARG A 308 11.13 17.89 3.47
CA ARG A 308 10.42 19.11 3.09
C ARG A 308 10.07 19.02 1.62
N LYS A 309 8.80 19.18 1.28
CA LYS A 309 8.40 19.36 -0.11
C LYS A 309 8.29 20.85 -0.42
N LYS A 310 8.96 21.28 -1.49
CA LYS A 310 8.98 22.67 -1.95
C LYS A 310 8.97 22.71 -3.47
N ASP A 311 8.03 23.45 -4.05
CA ASP A 311 7.90 23.61 -5.50
C ASP A 311 7.85 22.25 -6.26
N GLY A 312 7.15 21.26 -5.68
CA GLY A 312 7.05 19.90 -6.23
C GLY A 312 8.30 19.05 -6.11
N LYS A 313 9.33 19.50 -5.38
CA LYS A 313 10.56 18.75 -5.12
C LYS A 313 10.68 18.35 -3.66
N THR A 314 11.11 17.12 -3.45
CA THR A 314 11.42 16.57 -2.12
C THR A 314 12.85 16.93 -1.73
N GLU A 315 13.01 17.66 -0.64
CA GLU A 315 14.30 18.06 -0.07
C GLU A 315 14.49 17.43 1.31
N TYR A 316 15.66 16.83 1.54
CA TYR A 316 16.06 16.36 2.87
C TYR A 316 16.77 17.49 3.62
N VAL A 317 16.18 17.95 4.72
CA VAL A 317 16.69 19.07 5.52
C VAL A 317 16.86 18.61 6.96
N LYS A 318 17.94 19.06 7.62
CA LYS A 318 18.09 18.81 9.06
C LYS A 318 16.96 19.46 9.84
N SER A 319 16.32 18.70 10.73
CA SER A 319 15.17 19.16 11.51
C SER A 319 15.46 20.45 12.29
N GLN A 320 16.66 20.57 12.87
CA GLN A 320 17.11 21.78 13.57
C GLN A 320 17.19 23.01 12.67
N TYR A 321 17.57 22.86 11.39
CA TYR A 321 17.64 23.98 10.46
C TYR A 321 16.25 24.49 10.12
N TRP A 322 15.29 23.58 9.92
CA TRP A 322 13.91 23.96 9.66
C TRP A 322 13.28 24.66 10.87
N LEU A 323 13.47 24.15 12.08
CA LEU A 323 13.00 24.81 13.31
C LEU A 323 13.59 26.21 13.47
N ARG A 324 14.89 26.40 13.18
CA ARG A 324 15.53 27.73 13.19
C ARG A 324 14.96 28.67 12.14
N GLU A 325 14.66 28.17 10.93
CA GLU A 325 13.98 28.96 9.89
C GLU A 325 12.61 29.43 10.39
N LEU A 326 11.83 28.55 11.03
CA LEU A 326 10.53 28.90 11.60
C LEU A 326 10.66 29.97 12.70
N LEU A 327 11.62 29.82 13.63
CA LEU A 327 11.88 30.85 14.66
C LEU A 327 12.26 32.20 14.06
N GLY A 328 13.03 32.20 12.97
CA GLY A 328 13.42 33.43 12.26
C GLY A 328 12.24 34.21 11.67
N ARG A 329 11.08 33.59 11.46
CA ARG A 329 9.86 34.27 10.97
C ARG A 329 9.13 35.05 12.07
N VAL A 330 9.41 34.77 13.34
CA VAL A 330 8.72 35.36 14.51
C VAL A 330 9.66 36.21 15.39
N THR A 331 10.83 36.56 14.87
CA THR A 331 11.81 37.48 15.46
C THR A 331 11.87 38.77 14.67
#